data_AF-A0AAF0BI79-F1
#
_entry.id   AF-A0AAF0BI79-F1
#
_cell.length_a   1.000
_cell.length_b   1.000
_cell.length_c   1.000
_cell.angle_alpha   90.00
_cell.angle_beta   90.00
_cell.angle_gamma   90.00
#
_symmetry.space_group_name_H-M   'P 1'
#
loop_
_entity.id
_entity.type
_entity.pdbx_description
1 polymer ?
#
loop_
_entity_poly.entity_id
_entity_poly.type
_entity_poly.pdbx_seq_one_letter_code
_entity_poly.pdbx_strand_id
1 'polypeptide(L)' 'MKEWISNQVELHFAVDGEEKMKKQTISNIIQNPAESDVLAYARLIERLVPEKMNLDSTVLVEKTRFTA' A
#
# COMPACT_ATOMS: atom_id res chain seq x y z
N MET A 1 -11.51 22.84 -14.29
CA MET A 1 -11.12 22.02 -13.12
C MET A 1 -10.28 20.85 -13.61
N LYS A 2 -9.10 20.60 -13.03
CA LYS A 2 -8.26 19.48 -13.43
C LYS A 2 -8.47 18.34 -12.45
N GLU A 3 -9.02 17.24 -12.94
CA GLU A 3 -9.17 15.99 -12.17
C GLU A 3 -7.80 15.30 -12.10
N TRP A 4 -7.41 14.87 -10.90
CA TRP A 4 -6.24 14.03 -10.71
C TRP A 4 -6.66 12.73 -10.03
N ILE A 5 -6.51 11.63 -10.76
CA ILE A 5 -6.75 10.26 -10.30
C ILE A 5 -5.39 9.62 -10.04
N SER A 6 -5.20 9.08 -8.84
CA SER A 6 -4.00 8.32 -8.51
C SER A 6 -4.35 7.04 -7.77
N ASN A 7 -3.65 5.96 -8.11
CA ASN A 7 -3.72 4.71 -7.36
C ASN A 7 -2.55 4.62 -6.38
N GLN A 8 -2.86 4.13 -5.19
CA GLN A 8 -1.90 3.93 -4.12
C GLN A 8 -2.06 2.53 -3.52
N VAL A 9 -0.96 1.92 -3.09
CA VAL A 9 -0.99 0.71 -2.26
C VAL A 9 -0.57 1.10 -0.86
N GLU A 10 -1.41 0.76 0.11
CA GLU A 10 -1.13 0.91 1.53
C GLU A 10 -0.71 -0.46 2.09
N LEU A 11 0.49 -0.51 2.67
CA LEU A 11 1.06 -1.67 3.34
C LEU A 11 0.97 -1.46 4.85
N HIS A 12 0.41 -2.44 5.55
CA HIS A 12 0.21 -2.40 6.99
C HIS A 12 1.12 -3.43 7.65
N PHE A 13 1.96 -2.96 8.56
CA PHE A 13 2.94 -3.80 9.25
C PHE A 13 2.62 -3.90 10.74
N ALA A 14 2.56 -5.13 11.24
CA ALA A 14 2.66 -5.40 12.66
C ALA A 14 4.13 -5.32 13.08
N VAL A 15 4.41 -4.69 14.22
CA VAL A 15 5.76 -4.56 14.78
C VAL A 15 5.76 -5.11 16.19
N ASP A 16 6.70 -6.00 16.49
CA ASP A 16 6.78 -6.63 17.81
C ASP A 16 6.94 -5.56 18.91
N GLY A 17 6.03 -5.58 19.89
CA GLY A 17 6.01 -4.63 21.00
C GLY A 17 5.26 -3.32 20.73
N GLU A 18 4.66 -3.13 19.55
CA GLU A 18 3.78 -2.00 19.26
C GLU A 18 2.31 -2.45 19.12
N GLU A 19 1.38 -1.79 19.81
CA GLU A 19 -0.05 -2.09 19.68
C GLU A 19 -0.67 -1.56 18.37
N LYS A 20 -0.03 -0.57 17.74
CA LYS A 20 -0.54 0.06 16.52
C LYS A 20 0.26 -0.40 15.30
N MET A 21 -0.45 -0.74 14.24
CA MET A 21 0.16 -1.05 12.95
C MET A 21 0.88 0.17 12.37
N LYS A 22 2.06 -0.06 11.78
CA LYS A 22 2.74 0.95 10.97
C LYS A 22 2.22 0.90 9.54
N LYS A 23 1.94 2.06 8.98
CA LYS A 23 1.44 2.20 7.61
C LYS A 23 2.52 2.78 6.70
N GLN A 24 2.71 2.17 5.54
CA GLN A 24 3.51 2.73 4.45
C GLN A 24 2.66 2.86 3.19
N THR A 25 2.74 4.00 2.52
CA THR A 25 1.93 4.29 1.33
C THR A 25 2.84 4.47 0.12
N ILE A 26 2.52 3.75 -0.94
CA ILE A 26 3.23 3.83 -2.21
C ILE A 26 2.30 4.45 -3.23
N SER A 27 2.75 5.56 -3.81
CA SER A 27 2.00 6.35 -4.77
C SER A 27 2.47 6.08 -6.20
N ASN A 28 1.69 6.51 -7.19
CA ASN A 28 1.97 6.34 -8.63
C ASN A 28 1.94 4.89 -9.10
N ILE A 29 0.95 4.14 -8.62
CA ILE A 29 0.68 2.81 -9.15
C ILE A 29 -0.06 2.95 -10.49
N ILE A 30 0.23 2.03 -11.41
CA ILE A 30 -0.39 1.93 -12.73
C ILE A 30 -1.90 2.20 -12.63
N GLN A 31 -2.46 2.94 -13.59
CA GLN A 31 -3.92 3.11 -13.68
C GLN A 31 -4.54 1.72 -13.87
N ASN A 32 -5.28 1.25 -12.86
CA ASN A 32 -5.90 -0.07 -12.74
C ASN A 32 -4.91 -1.24 -12.60
N PRO A 33 -4.23 -1.39 -11.44
CA PRO A 33 -3.42 -2.58 -11.20
C PRO A 33 -4.31 -3.81 -11.08
N ALA A 34 -3.90 -4.93 -11.66
CA ALA A 34 -4.60 -6.20 -11.44
C ALA A 34 -4.36 -6.67 -10.00
N GLU A 35 -5.35 -7.36 -9.41
CA GLU A 35 -5.24 -7.93 -8.06
C GLU A 35 -4.00 -8.82 -7.93
N SER A 36 -3.69 -9.60 -8.97
CA SER A 36 -2.50 -10.46 -9.03
C SER A 36 -1.19 -9.70 -8.85
N ASP A 37 -1.11 -8.47 -9.39
CA ASP A 37 0.08 -7.62 -9.31
C ASP A 37 0.23 -7.03 -7.91
N VAL A 38 -0.88 -6.60 -7.30
CA VAL A 38 -0.91 -6.10 -5.92
C VAL A 38 -0.48 -7.20 -4.95
N LEU A 39 -0.98 -8.42 -5.12
CA LEU A 39 -0.61 -9.56 -4.29
C LEU A 39 0.84 -10.02 -4.54
N ALA A 40 1.33 -9.97 -5.79
CA ALA A 40 2.72 -10.26 -6.09
C ALA A 40 3.66 -9.27 -5.40
N TYR A 41 3.29 -8.00 -5.40
CA TYR A 41 4.02 -6.95 -4.71
C TYR A 41 4.01 -7.15 -3.18
N ALA A 42 2.86 -7.47 -2.58
CA ALA A 42 2.76 -7.78 -1.16
C ALA A 42 3.70 -8.93 -0.75
N ARG A 43 3.73 -10.02 -1.53
CA ARG A 43 4.64 -11.16 -1.29
C ARG A 43 6.12 -10.79 -1.43
N LEU A 44 6.45 -9.89 -2.36
CA LEU A 44 7.81 -9.37 -2.48
C LEU A 44 8.19 -8.61 -1.21
N ILE A 45 7.30 -7.73 -0.74
CA ILE A 45 7.52 -6.92 0.45
C ILE A 45 7.69 -7.81 1.67
N GLU A 46 6.82 -8.80 1.88
CA GLU A 46 6.89 -9.77 2.97
C GLU A 46 8.30 -10.39 3.12
N ARG A 47 8.95 -10.71 2.00
CA ARG A 47 10.33 -11.27 1.98
C ARG A 47 11.43 -10.26 2.30
N LEU A 48 11.14 -8.97 2.19
CA LEU A 48 12.07 -7.87 2.44
C LEU A 48 11.84 -7.23 3.81
N VAL A 49 10.76 -7.61 4.52
CA VAL A 49 10.45 -7.05 5.84
C VAL A 49 11.51 -7.50 6.86
N PRO A 50 12.01 -6.60 7.73
CA PRO A 50 12.90 -6.97 8.82
C PRO A 50 12.26 -7.99 9.78
N GLU A 51 13.05 -8.86 10.40
CA GLU A 51 12.54 -9.96 11.26
C GLU A 51 11.59 -9.54 12.40
N LYS A 52 11.64 -8.28 12.85
CA LYS A 52 10.78 -7.73 13.91
C LYS A 52 9.46 -7.15 13.41
N MET A 53 9.20 -7.28 12.11
CA MET A 53 8.04 -6.71 11.45
C MET A 53 7.40 -7.78 10.57
N ASN A 54 6.08 -7.79 10.52
CA ASN A 54 5.31 -8.67 9.65
C ASN A 54 4.35 -7.85 8.81
N LEU A 55 4.27 -8.14 7.51
CA LEU A 55 3.23 -7.55 6.65
C LEU A 55 1.89 -8.19 7.03
N ASP A 56 0.99 -7.40 7.59
CA ASP A 56 -0.34 -7.84 8.03
C ASP A 56 -1.33 -7.82 6.86
N SER A 57 -1.38 -6.69 6.13
CA SER A 57 -2.34 -6.49 5.07
C SER A 57 -1.86 -5.49 4.02
N THR A 58 -2.44 -5.59 2.82
CA THR A 58 -2.19 -4.70 1.69
C THR A 58 -3.52 -4.21 1.13
N VAL A 59 -3.64 -2.90 0.91
CA VAL A 59 -4.88 -2.25 0.46
C VAL A 59 -4.62 -1.43 -0.79
N LEU A 60 -5.44 -1.61 -1.84
CA LEU A 60 -5.46 -0.74 -3.00
C LEU A 60 -6.42 0.43 -2.75
N VAL A 61 -5.92 1.66 -2.90
CA VAL A 61 -6.67 2.89 -2.66
C VAL A 61 -6.67 3.75 -3.91
N GLU A 62 -7.86 4.03 -4.44
CA GLU A 62 -8.06 5.04 -5.49
C GLU A 62 -8.29 6.40 -4.83
N LYS A 63 -7.51 7.41 -5.21
CA LYS A 63 -7.65 8.79 -4.71
C LYS A 63 -7.96 9.73 -5.86
N THR A 64 -9.08 10.43 -5.72
CA THR A 64 -9.51 11.49 -6.63
C THR A 64 -9.41 12.84 -5.94
N ARG A 65 -8.70 13.79 -6.55
CA ARG A 65 -8.56 15.17 -6.03
C ARG A 65 -9.32 16.16 -6.91
N PHE A 66 -10.14 16.98 -6.27
CA PHE A 66 -10.79 18.14 -6.88
C PHE A 66 -10.04 19.43 -6.53
N THR A 67 -9.83 20.31 -7.51
CA THR A 67 -9.34 21.68 -7.31
C THR A 67 -10.41 22.65 -7.79
N ALA A 68 -10.88 23.52 -6.90
CA ALA A 68 -11.82 24.62 -7.19
C ALA A 68 -11.09 25.84 -7.74
#